data_AF-A0A511V9L2-F1
#
_entry.id   AF-A0A511V9L2-F1
#
_cell.length_a   1.000
_cell.length_b   1.000
_cell.length_c   1.000
_cell.angle_alpha   90.00
_cell.angle_beta   90.00
_cell.angle_gamma   90.00
#
_symmetry.space_group_name_H-M   'P 1'
#
loop_
_entity.id
_entity.type
_entity.pdbx_description
1 polymer ?
#
loop_
_entity_poly.entity_id
_entity_poly.type
_entity_poly.pdbx_seq_one_letter_code
_entity_poly.pdbx_strand_id
1 'polypeptide(L)'
;MGNLDDLFLCTNPTRRDVKNIYRDEKYARGILLKNGDMIVWNGDVMHTKVMPFLTETGVHFSVFNDKLEICWQFESWTEIQKRLVEAKHYLDNLGFPEDGRIVIDTRYYTHTDMAFPEIRYSQLFEEGFELKPLEEK
;
A
#
# COMPACT_ATOMS: atom_id res chain seq x y z
N MET A 1 -5.53 -11.61 15.92
CA MET A 1 -5.47 -12.51 14.75
C MET A 1 -6.86 -12.47 14.11
N GLY A 2 -7.07 -11.71 13.03
CA GLY A 2 -8.41 -11.54 12.44
C GLY A 2 -9.01 -12.86 11.94
N ASN A 3 -10.30 -13.07 12.21
CA ASN A 3 -11.08 -14.19 11.66
C ASN A 3 -11.48 -13.88 10.21
N LEU A 4 -11.60 -14.88 9.35
CA LEU A 4 -12.06 -14.69 7.95
C LEU A 4 -13.53 -14.30 7.89
N ASP A 5 -14.32 -14.64 8.90
CA ASP A 5 -15.74 -14.26 9.04
C ASP A 5 -15.94 -12.73 9.03
N ASP A 6 -14.87 -12.00 9.33
CA ASP A 6 -14.79 -10.55 9.41
C ASP A 6 -14.16 -9.89 8.18
N LEU A 7 -13.86 -10.67 7.13
CA LEU A 7 -13.21 -10.14 5.94
C LEU A 7 -14.16 -9.18 5.20
N PHE A 8 -13.78 -7.91 5.15
CA PHE A 8 -14.29 -6.98 4.16
C PHE A 8 -13.24 -6.80 3.07
N LEU A 9 -13.59 -7.09 1.82
CA LEU A 9 -12.69 -7.00 0.68
C LEU A 9 -13.36 -6.19 -0.42
N CYS A 10 -12.65 -5.20 -0.95
CA CYS A 10 -13.13 -4.38 -2.05
C CYS A 10 -12.02 -4.08 -3.06
N THR A 11 -12.40 -3.98 -4.33
CA THR A 11 -11.52 -3.45 -5.38
C THR A 11 -11.86 -1.98 -5.60
N ASN A 12 -10.84 -1.13 -5.71
CA ASN A 12 -10.96 0.28 -6.05
C ASN A 12 -11.87 1.05 -5.08
N PRO A 13 -11.46 1.17 -3.80
CA PRO A 13 -12.32 1.65 -2.73
C PRO A 13 -12.81 3.07 -3.00
N THR A 14 -14.07 3.30 -2.65
CA THR A 14 -14.68 4.63 -2.58
C THR A 14 -14.66 5.12 -1.13
N ARG A 15 -14.95 6.42 -0.94
CA ARG A 15 -15.12 7.00 0.41
C ARG A 15 -16.18 6.29 1.26
N ARG A 16 -17.14 5.59 0.65
CA ARG A 16 -18.20 4.86 1.38
C ARG A 16 -17.72 3.52 1.93
N ASP A 17 -16.70 2.94 1.31
CA ASP A 17 -16.14 1.64 1.70
C ASP A 17 -15.20 1.76 2.90
N VAL A 18 -14.62 2.95 3.09
CA VAL A 18 -13.68 3.28 4.17
C VAL A 18 -14.16 2.83 5.55
N LYS A 19 -15.44 3.04 5.89
CA LYS A 19 -16.01 2.64 7.19
C LYS A 19 -16.07 1.13 7.41
N ASN A 20 -16.04 0.34 6.34
CA ASN A 20 -16.05 -1.12 6.41
C ASN A 20 -14.61 -1.67 6.41
N ILE A 21 -13.68 -0.95 5.78
CA ILE A 21 -12.25 -1.26 5.77
C ILE A 21 -11.63 -0.92 7.13
N TYR A 22 -11.78 0.33 7.56
CA TYR A 22 -11.36 0.82 8.87
C TYR A 22 -12.48 0.55 9.85
N ARG A 23 -12.25 -0.44 10.71
CA ARG A 23 -13.15 -0.80 11.80
C ARG A 23 -12.89 0.15 12.97
N ASP A 24 -12.20 -0.34 14.00
CA ASP A 24 -11.88 0.47 15.19
C ASP A 24 -10.63 1.34 14.97
N GLU A 25 -9.71 0.87 14.14
CA GLU A 25 -8.46 1.56 13.81
C GLU A 25 -8.40 1.89 12.32
N LYS A 26 -7.66 2.95 11.97
CA LYS A 26 -7.35 3.29 10.59
C LYS A 26 -6.28 2.34 10.06
N TYR A 27 -6.65 1.07 9.92
CA TYR A 27 -5.78 0.01 9.47
C TYR A 27 -6.36 -0.75 8.28
N ALA A 28 -5.68 -0.64 7.14
CA ALA A 28 -5.98 -1.39 5.93
C ALA A 28 -4.76 -2.16 5.46
N ARG A 29 -5.02 -3.26 4.76
CA ARG A 29 -4.04 -3.98 3.96
C ARG A 29 -4.56 -4.08 2.54
N GLY A 30 -3.64 -4.23 1.60
CA GLY A 30 -4.04 -4.34 0.21
C GLY A 30 -2.95 -4.88 -0.69
N ILE A 31 -3.34 -4.96 -1.96
CA ILE A 31 -2.48 -5.24 -3.10
C ILE A 31 -2.69 -4.13 -4.12
N LEU A 32 -1.58 -3.59 -4.62
CA LEU A 32 -1.51 -2.61 -5.68
C LEU A 32 -1.16 -3.31 -7.01
N LEU A 33 -2.11 -3.31 -7.93
CA LEU A 33 -2.01 -3.98 -9.22
C LEU A 33 -1.19 -3.15 -10.21
N LYS A 34 -0.80 -3.78 -11.33
CA LYS A 34 0.08 -3.19 -12.36
C LYS A 34 -0.49 -1.96 -13.05
N ASN A 35 -1.82 -1.82 -13.05
CA ASN A 35 -2.56 -0.74 -13.69
C ASN A 35 -3.00 0.36 -12.72
N GLY A 36 -2.50 0.33 -11.47
CA GLY A 36 -2.88 1.29 -10.43
C GLY A 36 -4.20 0.96 -9.70
N ASP A 37 -4.92 -0.08 -10.10
CA ASP A 37 -6.04 -0.59 -9.31
C ASP A 37 -5.55 -1.18 -7.98
N MET A 38 -6.42 -1.18 -6.98
CA MET A 38 -6.10 -1.76 -5.68
C MET A 38 -7.19 -2.67 -5.16
N ILE A 39 -6.77 -3.77 -4.55
CA ILE A 39 -7.63 -4.63 -3.76
C ILE A 39 -7.30 -4.36 -2.30
N VAL A 40 -8.30 -4.00 -1.50
CA VAL A 40 -8.13 -3.52 -0.13
C VAL A 40 -9.05 -4.30 0.80
N TRP A 41 -8.55 -4.58 1.99
CA TRP A 41 -9.31 -5.20 3.06
C TRP A 41 -8.90 -4.67 4.43
N ASN A 42 -9.67 -5.04 5.46
CA ASN A 42 -9.42 -4.67 6.84
C ASN A 42 -8.06 -5.19 7.33
N GLY A 43 -7.27 -4.32 7.96
CA GLY A 43 -5.84 -4.60 8.24
C GLY A 43 -5.58 -5.75 9.22
N ASP A 44 -6.57 -6.17 10.01
CA ASP A 44 -6.47 -7.27 10.97
C ASP A 44 -6.32 -8.66 10.31
N VAL A 45 -6.71 -8.76 9.03
CA VAL A 45 -6.61 -9.99 8.25
C VAL A 45 -5.29 -9.96 7.47
N MET A 46 -4.41 -10.90 7.80
CA MET A 46 -3.10 -11.03 7.14
C MET A 46 -3.24 -11.36 5.65
N HIS A 47 -2.31 -10.83 4.84
CA HIS A 47 -2.23 -11.12 3.40
C HIS A 47 -2.32 -12.63 3.10
N THR A 48 -1.61 -13.47 3.85
CA THR A 48 -1.59 -14.93 3.67
C THR A 48 -2.96 -15.60 3.77
N LYS A 49 -3.91 -15.00 4.51
CA LYS A 49 -5.28 -15.49 4.60
C LYS A 49 -6.14 -15.06 3.42
N VAL A 50 -5.85 -13.89 2.83
CA VAL A 50 -6.64 -13.32 1.72
C VAL A 50 -6.17 -13.84 0.36
N MET A 51 -4.86 -14.08 0.18
CA MET A 51 -4.27 -14.50 -1.10
C MET A 51 -5.01 -15.65 -1.81
N PRO A 52 -5.47 -16.72 -1.13
CA PRO A 52 -6.18 -17.82 -1.80
C PRO A 52 -7.50 -17.42 -2.47
N PHE A 53 -8.07 -16.26 -2.11
CA PHE A 53 -9.32 -15.74 -2.65
C PHE A 53 -9.12 -14.72 -3.77
N LEU A 54 -7.87 -14.36 -4.08
CA LEU A 54 -7.56 -13.35 -5.08
C LEU A 54 -7.20 -14.02 -6.42
N THR A 55 -7.71 -13.45 -7.51
CA THR A 55 -7.39 -13.87 -8.88
C THR A 55 -6.18 -13.15 -9.46
N GLU A 56 -5.77 -12.06 -8.81
CA GLU A 56 -4.66 -11.20 -9.24
C GLU A 56 -3.68 -10.97 -8.09
N THR A 57 -2.43 -10.67 -8.44
CA THR A 57 -1.36 -10.38 -7.50
C THR A 57 -0.66 -9.08 -7.88
N GLY A 58 0.03 -8.49 -6.92
CA GLY A 58 0.70 -7.21 -7.08
C GLY A 58 1.51 -6.85 -5.85
N VAL A 59 1.87 -5.58 -5.73
CA VAL A 59 2.69 -5.11 -4.61
C VAL A 59 1.83 -5.00 -3.37
N HIS A 60 2.22 -5.68 -2.31
CA HIS A 60 1.48 -5.62 -1.05
C HIS A 60 1.71 -4.29 -0.36
N PHE A 61 0.67 -3.77 0.25
CA PHE A 61 0.77 -2.57 1.07
C PHE A 61 -0.04 -2.69 2.36
N SER A 62 0.24 -1.80 3.29
CA SER A 62 -0.63 -1.52 4.42
C SER A 62 -0.70 -0.02 4.69
N VAL A 63 -1.88 0.44 5.12
CA VAL A 63 -2.08 1.80 5.63
C VAL A 63 -2.39 1.69 7.11
N PHE A 64 -1.54 2.22 7.96
CA PHE A 64 -1.76 2.30 9.40
C PHE A 64 -1.64 3.75 9.84
N ASN A 65 -2.78 4.36 10.19
CA ASN A 65 -2.90 5.79 10.52
C ASN A 65 -2.42 6.71 9.38
N ASP A 66 -1.22 7.28 9.53
CA ASP A 66 -0.55 8.20 8.62
C ASP A 66 0.58 7.53 7.83
N LYS A 67 0.82 6.22 8.04
CA LYS A 67 1.89 5.47 7.35
C LYS A 67 1.31 4.58 6.25
N LEU A 68 1.81 4.74 5.03
CA LEU A 68 1.66 3.81 3.91
C LEU A 68 2.95 3.00 3.78
N GLU A 69 2.87 1.72 4.09
CA GLU A 69 3.99 0.79 3.96
C GLU A 69 3.82 -0.05 2.70
N ILE A 70 4.83 -0.07 1.84
CA ILE A 70 4.88 -0.82 0.59
C ILE A 70 5.88 -1.97 0.75
N CYS A 71 5.41 -3.21 0.71
CA CYS A 71 6.29 -4.38 0.79
C CYS A 71 6.86 -4.68 -0.59
N TRP A 72 8.14 -4.40 -0.79
CA TRP A 72 8.82 -4.60 -2.06
C TRP A 72 8.93 -6.09 -2.43
N GLN A 73 8.75 -6.40 -3.72
CA GLN A 73 8.76 -7.77 -4.27
C GLN A 73 9.60 -7.86 -5.56
N PHE A 74 10.83 -7.30 -5.54
CA PHE A 74 11.79 -7.31 -6.66
C PHE A 74 11.36 -6.54 -7.93
N GLU A 75 10.30 -5.74 -7.87
CA GLU A 75 9.91 -4.85 -8.96
C GLU A 75 10.84 -3.62 -9.02
N SER A 76 10.98 -2.99 -10.19
CA SER A 76 11.76 -1.75 -10.25
C SER A 76 11.06 -0.62 -9.50
N TRP A 77 11.84 0.29 -8.91
CA TRP A 77 11.32 1.43 -8.14
C TRP A 77 10.44 2.35 -8.98
N THR A 78 10.79 2.51 -10.26
CA THR A 78 9.99 3.24 -11.24
C THR A 78 8.60 2.63 -11.44
N GLU A 79 8.49 1.30 -11.49
CA GLU A 79 7.19 0.62 -11.61
C GLU A 79 6.36 0.77 -10.33
N ILE A 80 6.99 0.68 -9.14
CA ILE A 80 6.29 0.92 -7.87
C ILE A 80 5.78 2.35 -7.80
N GLN A 81 6.62 3.34 -8.12
CA GLN A 81 6.23 4.74 -8.17
C GLN A 81 5.07 4.97 -9.14
N LYS A 82 5.18 4.42 -10.36
CA LYS A 82 4.12 4.53 -11.36
C LYS A 82 2.78 4.02 -10.82
N ARG A 83 2.76 2.83 -10.22
CA ARG A 83 1.53 2.27 -9.63
C ARG A 83 0.98 3.15 -8.51
N LEU A 84 1.83 3.70 -7.65
CA LEU A 84 1.41 4.58 -6.57
C LEU A 84 0.82 5.90 -7.09
N VAL A 85 1.39 6.44 -8.16
CA VAL A 85 0.87 7.63 -8.85
C VAL A 85 -0.49 7.33 -9.47
N GLU A 86 -0.63 6.21 -10.18
CA GLU A 86 -1.89 5.78 -10.79
C GLU A 86 -2.98 5.48 -9.74
N ALA A 87 -2.60 5.00 -8.55
CA ALA A 87 -3.50 4.69 -7.46
C ALA A 87 -3.91 5.88 -6.59
N LYS A 88 -3.49 7.11 -6.94
CA LYS A 88 -3.66 8.29 -6.10
C LYS A 88 -5.11 8.46 -5.61
N HIS A 89 -6.07 8.47 -6.52
CA HIS A 89 -7.48 8.71 -6.18
C HIS A 89 -8.05 7.65 -5.24
N TYR A 90 -7.55 6.42 -5.30
CA TYR A 90 -7.98 5.37 -4.36
C TYR A 90 -7.34 5.54 -2.98
N LEU A 91 -6.07 5.94 -2.91
CA LEU A 91 -5.41 6.31 -1.64
C LEU A 91 -6.05 7.55 -1.01
N ASP A 92 -6.44 8.54 -1.83
CA ASP A 92 -7.22 9.70 -1.39
C ASP A 92 -8.61 9.28 -0.87
N ASN A 93 -9.25 8.29 -1.51
CA ASN A 93 -10.53 7.73 -1.05
C ASN A 93 -10.39 7.00 0.29
N LEU A 94 -9.25 6.33 0.53
CA LEU A 94 -8.87 5.78 1.83
C LEU A 94 -8.53 6.89 2.86
N GLY A 95 -8.57 8.16 2.48
CA GLY A 95 -8.26 9.27 3.37
C GLY A 95 -6.81 9.26 3.82
N PHE A 96 -5.89 8.74 3.00
CA PHE A 96 -4.46 8.85 3.29
C PHE A 96 -4.04 10.32 3.21
N PRO A 97 -3.41 10.88 4.25
CA PRO A 97 -3.19 12.32 4.31
C PRO A 97 -1.98 12.73 3.45
N GLU A 98 -1.98 13.98 2.97
CA GLU A 98 -0.89 14.50 2.11
C GLU A 98 0.47 14.52 2.80
N ASP A 99 0.48 14.73 4.12
CA ASP A 99 1.66 14.67 4.98
C ASP A 99 1.97 13.25 5.50
N GLY A 100 1.16 12.25 5.09
CA GLY A 100 1.37 10.85 5.41
C GLY A 100 2.69 10.34 4.89
N ARG A 101 3.30 9.39 5.61
CA ARG A 101 4.63 8.87 5.33
C ARG A 101 4.54 7.62 4.47
N ILE A 102 5.30 7.58 3.38
CA ILE A 102 5.50 6.37 2.59
C ILE A 102 6.81 5.72 3.04
N VAL A 103 6.74 4.43 3.35
CA VAL A 103 7.88 3.59 3.70
C VAL A 103 7.93 2.40 2.76
N ILE A 104 9.11 2.10 2.22
CA ILE A 104 9.35 0.90 1.43
C ILE A 104 10.00 -0.15 2.33
N ASP A 105 9.30 -1.25 2.60
CA ASP A 105 9.84 -2.40 3.31
C ASP A 105 10.43 -3.38 2.28
N THR A 106 11.76 -3.42 2.21
CA THR A 106 12.48 -4.36 1.35
C THR A 106 12.65 -5.73 1.99
N ARG A 107 12.58 -5.83 3.31
CA ARG A 107 12.94 -7.04 4.05
C ARG A 107 11.82 -8.06 4.08
N TYR A 108 10.56 -7.64 4.09
CA TYR A 108 9.41 -8.52 4.30
C TYR A 108 9.39 -9.73 3.36
N TYR A 109 9.53 -9.51 2.05
CA TYR A 109 9.50 -10.57 1.03
C TYR A 109 10.88 -10.97 0.51
N THR A 110 11.82 -10.03 0.45
CA THR A 110 13.10 -10.27 -0.23
C THR A 110 14.23 -10.61 0.73
N HIS A 111 14.05 -10.37 2.04
CA HIS A 111 15.12 -10.41 3.04
C HIS A 111 16.33 -9.51 2.72
N THR A 112 16.17 -8.54 1.82
CA THR A 112 17.17 -7.52 1.49
C THR A 112 16.97 -6.30 2.38
N ASP A 113 18.06 -5.73 2.88
CA ASP A 113 18.04 -4.48 3.65
C ASP A 113 18.57 -3.35 2.77
N MET A 114 17.66 -2.64 2.10
CA MET A 114 17.99 -1.52 1.24
C MET A 114 17.29 -0.28 1.79
N ALA A 115 18.07 0.75 2.09
CA ALA A 115 17.55 1.95 2.69
C ALA A 115 16.79 2.79 1.65
N PHE A 116 15.58 3.22 2.01
CA PHE A 116 14.79 4.18 1.24
C PHE A 116 14.65 5.48 2.02
N PRO A 117 14.54 6.64 1.34
CA PRO A 117 14.10 7.84 2.01
C PRO A 117 12.67 7.62 2.53
N GLU A 118 12.42 8.03 3.78
CA GLU A 118 11.06 8.25 4.24
C GLU A 118 10.56 9.52 3.54
N ILE A 119 9.51 9.40 2.74
CA ILE A 119 8.95 10.51 1.96
C ILE A 119 7.51 10.80 2.39
N ARG A 120 7.09 12.04 2.24
CA ARG A 120 5.67 12.42 2.38
C ARG A 120 4.91 12.02 1.14
N TYR A 121 3.63 11.72 1.32
CA TYR A 121 2.73 11.33 0.24
C TYR A 121 2.66 12.37 -0.86
N SER A 122 2.61 13.65 -0.49
CA SER A 122 2.61 14.77 -1.44
C SER A 122 3.84 14.80 -2.34
N GLN A 123 5.01 14.39 -1.83
CA GLN A 123 6.28 14.46 -2.58
C GLN A 123 6.29 13.51 -3.78
N LEU A 124 5.53 12.41 -3.72
CA LEU A 124 5.40 11.47 -4.83
C LEU A 124 4.85 12.12 -6.12
N PHE A 125 4.12 13.23 -5.97
CA PHE A 125 3.44 13.93 -7.05
C PHE A 125 4.14 15.24 -7.45
N GLU A 126 5.29 15.55 -6.84
CA GLU A 126 6.10 16.70 -7.23
C GLU A 126 6.75 16.47 -8.60
N GLU A 127 6.81 17.53 -9.41
CA GLU A 127 7.42 17.46 -10.73
C GLU A 127 8.90 17.06 -10.63
N GLY A 128 9.29 16.01 -11.36
CA GLY A 128 10.66 15.51 -11.37
C GLY A 128 11.06 14.68 -10.16
N PHE A 129 10.14 14.37 -9.24
CA PHE A 129 10.42 13.46 -8.13
C PHE A 129 10.64 12.02 -8.61
N GLU A 130 11.67 11.36 -8.08
CA GLU A 130 12.00 9.96 -8.36
C GLU A 130 12.16 9.18 -7.05
N LEU A 131 11.33 8.15 -6.86
CA LEU A 131 11.47 7.17 -5.80
C LEU A 131 12.64 6.24 -6.15
N LYS A 132 13.70 6.31 -5.34
CA LYS A 132 14.87 5.46 -5.48
C LYS A 132 15.48 5.17 -4.11
N PRO A 133 16.23 4.06 -3.97
CA PRO A 133 16.95 3.78 -2.74
C PRO A 133 17.96 4.87 -2.46
N LEU A 134 18.30 5.05 -1.19
CA LEU A 134 19.44 5.86 -0.79
C LEU A 134 20.69 5.18 -1.34
N GLU A 135 21.58 5.97 -1.97
CA GLU A 135 22.88 5.45 -2.41
C GLU A 135 23.59 4.82 -1.20
N GLU A 136 24.12 3.61 -1.38
CA GLU A 136 24.95 2.96 -0.38
C GLU A 136 26.13 3.88 -0.06
N LYS A 137 26.29 4.23 1.21
CA LYS A 137 27.51 4.92 1.70
C LYS A 137 28.66 3.94 1.84
#